data_AF-A0A9P0PP99-F1
#
_entry.id   AF-A0A9P0PP99-F1
#
_cell.length_a   1.000
_cell.length_b   1.000
_cell.length_c   1.000
_cell.angle_alpha   90.00
_cell.angle_beta   90.00
_cell.angle_gamma   90.00
#
_symmetry.space_group_name_H-M   'P 1'
#
loop_
_entity.id
_entity.type
_entity.pdbx_description
1 polymer ?
#
loop_
_entity_poly.entity_id
_entity_poly.type
_entity_poly.pdbx_seq_one_letter_code
_entity_poly.pdbx_strand_id
1 'polypeptide(L)'
;MTDLINRWFQHRLGILIDHHKSFGEATRDGNLLCILLKNYGIIEEDQYNLIEKTNVDMLGEQACLRNFNEYIVRWLARVGVNLTPNDVMDIVQGKESTSIAVFHKLFVKLHDKNGLDVITHQRLHQKLRPESKFSLTEVKEQIDVTCERNKHAIPMESSYDVVHWHRDRFEVLVNKCKAARDAYLVVFKYLSVFVQGIPEWHIDLSYT
;
A
#
# COMPACT_ATOMS: atom_id res chain seq x y z
N MET A 1 -18.46 -0.93 22.55
CA MET A 1 -17.22 -1.64 22.14
C MET A 1 -16.14 -0.66 21.72
N THR A 2 -16.47 0.33 20.90
CA THR A 2 -15.56 1.42 20.49
C THR A 2 -14.96 2.17 21.68
N ASP A 3 -15.75 2.47 22.72
CA ASP A 3 -15.24 3.14 23.93
C ASP A 3 -14.18 2.33 24.70
N LEU A 4 -14.31 1.01 24.71
CA LEU A 4 -13.33 0.13 25.35
C LEU A 4 -11.99 0.21 24.60
N ILE A 5 -12.05 0.17 23.27
CA ILE A 5 -10.89 0.27 22.39
C ILE A 5 -10.27 1.67 22.50
N ASN A 6 -11.07 2.73 22.54
CA ASN A 6 -10.58 4.10 22.71
C ASN A 6 -9.88 4.30 24.05
N ARG A 7 -10.44 3.78 25.15
CA ARG A 7 -9.78 3.77 26.47
C ARG A 7 -8.48 2.96 26.45
N TRP A 8 -8.46 1.83 25.75
CA TRP A 8 -7.26 1.03 25.57
C TRP A 8 -6.16 1.79 24.83
N PHE A 9 -6.50 2.46 23.73
CA PHE A 9 -5.59 3.33 22.98
C PHE A 9 -5.06 4.48 23.83
N GLN A 10 -5.94 5.17 24.56
CA GLN A 10 -5.57 6.27 25.43
C GLN A 10 -4.62 5.80 26.54
N HIS A 11 -4.89 4.65 27.16
CA HIS A 11 -4.07 4.12 28.25
C HIS A 11 -2.71 3.59 27.78
N ARG A 12 -2.61 3.05 26.56
CA ARG A 12 -1.37 2.41 26.06
C ARG A 12 -0.52 3.27 25.14
N LEU A 13 -1.14 4.07 24.28
CA LEU A 13 -0.44 4.90 23.31
C LEU A 13 -0.40 6.37 23.73
N GLY A 14 -1.28 6.80 24.65
CA GLY A 14 -1.54 8.22 24.90
C GLY A 14 -2.19 8.92 23.70
N ILE A 15 -2.64 8.16 22.69
CA ILE A 15 -3.24 8.67 21.47
C ILE A 15 -4.74 8.80 21.70
N LEU A 16 -5.26 10.01 21.50
CA LEU A 16 -6.68 10.25 21.30
C LEU A 16 -6.98 10.03 19.82
N ILE A 17 -7.83 9.05 19.51
CA ILE A 17 -8.38 8.93 18.17
C ILE A 17 -9.20 10.21 17.93
N ASP A 18 -8.87 10.90 16.85
CA ASP A 18 -9.51 12.15 16.49
C ASP A 18 -11.02 11.91 16.31
N HIS A 19 -11.84 12.60 17.08
CA HIS A 19 -13.30 12.41 17.10
C HIS A 19 -13.95 12.93 15.81
N HIS A 20 -13.19 13.65 14.98
CA HIS A 20 -13.67 14.19 13.71
C HIS A 20 -13.70 13.16 12.57
N LYS A 21 -13.06 11.99 12.72
CA LYS A 21 -13.02 10.93 11.70
C LYS A 21 -13.72 9.66 12.20
N SER A 22 -14.40 8.97 11.29
CA SER A 22 -15.00 7.67 11.60
C SER A 22 -13.90 6.66 11.98
N PHE A 23 -14.18 5.70 12.88
CA PHE A 23 -13.15 4.75 13.33
C PHE A 23 -12.64 3.91 12.15
N GLY A 24 -13.50 3.64 11.17
CA GLY A 24 -13.15 3.00 9.91
C GLY A 24 -12.14 3.81 9.10
N GLU A 25 -12.37 5.11 8.94
CA GLU A 25 -11.44 6.01 8.22
C GLU A 25 -10.08 6.11 8.92
N ALA A 26 -10.08 6.24 10.24
CA ALA A 26 -8.85 6.37 11.02
C ALA A 26 -7.99 5.10 11.01
N THR A 27 -8.57 3.94 10.69
CA THR A 27 -7.90 2.63 10.73
C THR A 27 -7.59 2.04 9.35
N ARG A 28 -8.08 2.68 8.28
CA ARG A 28 -8.00 2.23 6.88
C ARG A 28 -6.57 2.04 6.38
N ASP A 29 -5.65 2.89 6.82
CA ASP A 29 -4.24 2.86 6.42
C ASP A 29 -3.43 1.76 7.14
N GLY A 30 -3.99 1.20 8.21
CA GLY A 30 -3.34 0.21 9.07
C GLY A 30 -2.26 0.78 9.98
N ASN A 31 -2.07 2.10 10.01
CA ASN A 31 -1.03 2.75 10.82
C ASN A 31 -1.30 2.57 12.32
N LEU A 32 -2.57 2.72 12.74
CA LEU A 32 -2.97 2.49 14.15
C LEU A 32 -2.67 1.06 14.62
N LEU A 33 -2.90 0.06 13.77
CA LEU A 33 -2.53 -1.33 14.08
C LEU A 33 -1.02 -1.45 14.30
N CYS A 34 -0.23 -0.77 13.48
CA CYS A 34 1.22 -0.92 13.52
C CYS A 34 1.85 -0.16 14.67
N ILE A 35 1.31 1.01 15.05
CA ILE A 35 1.69 1.69 16.28
C ILE A 35 1.42 0.80 17.49
N LEU A 36 0.26 0.13 17.55
CA LEU A 36 -0.01 -0.85 18.61
C LEU A 36 1.01 -1.98 18.59
N LEU A 37 1.18 -2.66 17.46
CA LEU A 37 2.12 -3.78 17.35
C LEU A 37 3.54 -3.38 17.77
N LYS A 38 3.99 -2.17 17.42
CA LYS A 38 5.27 -1.60 17.83
C LYS A 38 5.34 -1.37 19.33
N ASN A 39 4.31 -0.76 19.94
CA ASN A 39 4.30 -0.54 21.39
C ASN A 39 4.27 -1.84 22.20
N TYR A 40 3.71 -2.91 21.64
CA TYR A 40 3.77 -4.25 22.21
C TYR A 40 5.06 -5.02 21.87
N GLY A 41 5.99 -4.42 21.11
CA GLY A 41 7.27 -5.01 20.71
C GLY A 41 7.19 -6.04 19.58
N ILE A 42 6.01 -6.29 19.01
CA ILE A 42 5.80 -7.36 18.01
C ILE A 42 6.50 -7.03 16.68
N ILE A 43 6.63 -5.72 16.39
CA ILE A 43 7.37 -5.20 15.24
C ILE A 43 8.42 -4.20 15.69
N GLU A 44 9.50 -4.10 14.92
CA GLU A 44 10.60 -3.14 15.15
C GLU A 44 10.36 -1.81 14.41
N GLU A 45 11.15 -0.79 14.72
CA GLU A 45 11.05 0.53 14.07
C GLU A 45 11.19 0.43 12.55
N ASP A 46 12.14 -0.37 12.09
CA ASP A 46 12.42 -0.56 10.66
C ASP A 46 11.22 -1.17 9.93
N GLN A 47 10.52 -2.09 10.59
CA GLN A 47 9.29 -2.69 10.06
C GLN A 47 8.16 -1.68 10.02
N TYR A 48 8.02 -0.86 11.06
CA TYR A 48 7.03 0.21 11.10
C TYR A 48 7.25 1.25 9.98
N ASN A 49 8.51 1.51 9.60
CA ASN A 49 8.87 2.44 8.52
C ASN A 49 8.56 1.90 7.12
N LEU A 50 8.29 0.60 6.95
CA LEU A 50 7.86 0.03 5.67
C LEU A 50 6.43 0.42 5.29
N ILE A 51 5.63 0.84 6.26
CA ILE A 51 4.23 1.22 6.03
C ILE A 51 4.18 2.63 5.49
N GLU A 52 3.53 2.77 4.34
CA GLU A 52 3.15 4.07 3.82
C GLU A 52 2.07 4.64 4.72
N LYS A 53 2.49 5.50 5.67
CA LYS A 53 1.58 6.34 6.44
C LYS A 53 1.07 7.39 5.50
N THR A 54 -0.24 7.61 5.48
CA THR A 54 -0.78 8.66 4.63
C THR A 54 -1.77 9.45 5.41
N ASN A 55 -1.67 10.77 5.28
CA ASN A 55 -2.74 11.65 5.68
C ASN A 55 -3.98 11.16 4.95
N VAL A 56 -4.98 10.74 5.74
CA VAL A 56 -6.20 10.00 5.43
C VAL A 56 -6.97 10.50 4.18
N ASP A 57 -6.60 11.63 3.61
CA ASP A 57 -7.27 12.32 2.53
C ASP A 57 -6.63 12.09 1.13
N MET A 58 -5.45 11.45 1.02
CA MET A 58 -4.74 11.28 -0.29
C MET A 58 -4.36 9.84 -0.68
N LEU A 59 -4.63 8.83 0.15
CA LEU A 59 -4.23 7.45 -0.17
C LEU A 59 -5.23 6.80 -1.14
N GLY A 60 -4.74 6.35 -2.29
CA GLY A 60 -5.48 5.43 -3.14
C GLY A 60 -5.67 4.09 -2.43
N GLU A 61 -6.82 3.45 -2.63
CA GLU A 61 -7.17 2.11 -2.08
C GLU A 61 -6.05 1.07 -2.25
N GLN A 62 -5.29 1.18 -3.34
CA GLN A 62 -4.22 0.25 -3.69
C GLN A 62 -3.08 0.20 -2.67
N ALA A 63 -2.65 1.34 -2.12
CA ALA A 63 -1.53 1.33 -1.17
C ALA A 63 -2.00 0.96 0.25
N CYS A 64 -3.27 1.21 0.61
CA CYS A 64 -3.87 0.60 1.80
C CYS A 64 -3.87 -0.95 1.68
N LEU A 65 -4.32 -1.48 0.54
CA LEU A 65 -4.29 -2.93 0.29
C LEU A 65 -2.88 -3.50 0.34
N ARG A 66 -1.89 -2.79 -0.21
CA ARG A 66 -0.47 -3.20 -0.17
C ARG A 66 0.01 -3.32 1.27
N ASN A 67 -0.24 -2.30 2.10
CA ASN A 67 0.12 -2.31 3.52
C ASN A 67 -0.45 -3.55 4.24
N PHE A 68 -1.73 -3.84 4.01
CA PHE A 68 -2.38 -4.98 4.66
C PHE A 68 -1.85 -6.34 4.17
N ASN A 69 -1.80 -6.55 2.86
CA ASN A 69 -1.45 -7.84 2.28
C ASN A 69 0.02 -8.21 2.45
N GLU A 70 0.94 -7.24 2.35
CA GLU A 70 2.38 -7.52 2.44
C GLU A 70 2.87 -7.64 3.88
N TYR A 71 2.36 -6.79 4.78
CA TYR A 71 2.93 -6.60 6.12
C TYR A 71 1.95 -6.96 7.23
N ILE A 72 0.81 -6.27 7.32
CA ILE A 72 -0.05 -6.29 8.51
C ILE A 72 -0.65 -7.68 8.75
N VAL A 73 -1.12 -8.37 7.70
CA VAL A 73 -1.66 -9.73 7.82
C VAL A 73 -0.62 -10.68 8.42
N ARG A 74 0.64 -10.58 7.98
CA ARG A 74 1.73 -11.42 8.48
C ARG A 74 2.06 -11.11 9.93
N TRP A 75 2.05 -9.83 10.31
CA TRP A 75 2.34 -9.44 11.69
C TRP A 75 1.21 -9.80 12.65
N LEU A 76 -0.04 -9.66 12.23
CA LEU A 76 -1.20 -10.09 13.03
C LEU A 76 -1.27 -11.61 13.19
N ALA A 77 -0.86 -12.37 12.16
CA ALA A 77 -0.73 -13.82 12.27
C ALA A 77 0.26 -14.23 13.38
N ARG A 78 1.34 -13.48 13.62
CA ARG A 78 2.28 -13.72 14.76
C ARG A 78 1.61 -13.54 16.12
N VAL A 79 0.62 -12.65 16.20
CA VAL A 79 -0.17 -12.44 17.42
C VAL A 79 -1.21 -13.55 17.62
N GLY A 80 -1.59 -14.23 16.53
CA GLY A 80 -2.65 -15.23 16.49
C GLY A 80 -4.00 -14.64 16.02
N VAL A 81 -3.97 -13.53 15.29
CA VAL A 81 -5.15 -12.92 14.65
C VAL A 81 -5.04 -13.13 13.15
N ASN A 82 -5.87 -14.01 12.60
CA ASN A 82 -5.93 -14.28 11.17
C ASN A 82 -7.01 -13.40 10.53
N LEU A 83 -6.61 -12.62 9.53
CA LEU A 83 -7.51 -11.83 8.69
C LEU A 83 -7.78 -12.59 7.40
N THR A 84 -9.04 -12.66 6.99
CA THR A 84 -9.39 -13.16 5.65
C THR A 84 -9.22 -12.05 4.61
N PRO A 85 -9.06 -12.38 3.32
CA PRO A 85 -8.99 -11.36 2.26
C PRO A 85 -10.22 -10.45 2.23
N ASN A 86 -11.39 -10.99 2.57
CA ASN A 86 -12.64 -10.22 2.66
C ASN A 86 -12.61 -9.22 3.82
N ASP A 87 -12.04 -9.61 4.98
CA ASP A 87 -11.88 -8.69 6.10
C ASP A 87 -10.94 -7.52 5.73
N VAL A 88 -9.87 -7.81 4.98
CA VAL A 88 -8.93 -6.78 4.50
C VAL A 88 -9.63 -5.80 3.56
N MET A 89 -10.41 -6.30 2.61
CA MET A 89 -11.19 -5.45 1.70
C MET A 89 -12.19 -4.57 2.46
N ASP A 90 -12.91 -5.14 3.42
CA ASP A 90 -13.86 -4.41 4.27
C ASP A 90 -13.17 -3.29 5.07
N ILE A 91 -11.98 -3.53 5.62
CA ILE A 91 -11.20 -2.53 6.36
C ILE A 91 -10.70 -1.42 5.41
N VAL A 92 -10.19 -1.77 4.23
CA VAL A 92 -9.75 -0.77 3.24
C VAL A 92 -10.93 0.03 2.68
N GLN A 93 -12.14 -0.51 2.66
CA GLN A 93 -13.36 0.24 2.33
C GLN A 93 -13.86 1.14 3.47
N GLY A 94 -13.22 1.09 4.66
CA GLY A 94 -13.60 1.90 5.81
C GLY A 94 -14.80 1.37 6.59
N LYS A 95 -15.12 0.08 6.45
CA LYS A 95 -16.26 -0.52 7.16
C LYS A 95 -15.94 -0.68 8.65
N GLU A 96 -16.54 0.18 9.46
CA GLU A 96 -16.22 0.31 10.89
C GLU A 96 -16.43 -0.99 11.68
N SER A 97 -17.49 -1.74 11.37
CA SER A 97 -17.84 -2.95 12.13
C SER A 97 -16.75 -4.02 12.02
N THR A 98 -16.19 -4.23 10.84
CA THR A 98 -15.11 -5.18 10.59
C THR A 98 -13.82 -4.70 11.27
N SER A 99 -13.47 -3.41 11.16
CA SER A 99 -12.32 -2.84 11.86
C SER A 99 -12.42 -3.04 13.37
N ILE A 100 -13.53 -2.64 13.99
CA ILE A 100 -13.75 -2.77 15.44
C ILE A 100 -13.62 -4.23 15.89
N ALA A 101 -14.19 -5.18 15.13
CA ALA A 101 -14.09 -6.59 15.45
C ALA A 101 -12.64 -7.10 15.45
N VAL A 102 -11.82 -6.64 14.48
CA VAL A 102 -10.40 -6.99 14.40
C VAL A 102 -9.60 -6.40 15.55
N PHE A 103 -9.82 -5.12 15.88
CA PHE A 103 -9.18 -4.49 17.03
C PHE A 103 -9.59 -5.14 18.36
N HIS A 104 -10.85 -5.56 18.50
CA HIS A 104 -11.31 -6.29 19.68
C HIS A 104 -10.62 -7.67 19.79
N LYS A 105 -10.53 -8.43 18.69
CA LYS A 105 -9.78 -9.70 18.67
C LYS A 105 -8.32 -9.49 19.07
N LEU A 106 -7.70 -8.43 18.56
CA LEU A 106 -6.33 -8.05 18.92
C LEU A 106 -6.21 -7.69 20.41
N PHE A 107 -7.14 -6.89 20.93
CA PHE A 107 -7.20 -6.51 22.34
C PHE A 107 -7.23 -7.74 23.24
N VAL A 108 -8.15 -8.69 22.99
CA VAL A 108 -8.24 -9.93 23.78
C VAL A 108 -6.94 -10.72 23.72
N LYS A 109 -6.35 -10.91 22.53
CA LYS A 109 -5.10 -11.67 22.38
C LYS A 109 -3.89 -11.02 23.05
N LEU A 110 -3.83 -9.69 23.05
CA LEU A 110 -2.75 -8.93 23.71
C LEU A 110 -2.99 -8.76 25.21
N HIS A 111 -4.23 -8.84 25.67
CA HIS A 111 -4.58 -8.81 27.08
C HIS A 111 -4.39 -10.17 27.74
N ASP A 112 -4.71 -11.27 27.04
CA ASP A 112 -4.53 -12.66 27.53
C ASP A 112 -3.05 -13.07 27.56
N LYS A 113 -2.24 -12.65 26.57
CA LYS A 113 -0.79 -12.79 26.64
C LYS A 113 -0.27 -11.73 27.62
N ASN A 114 -0.15 -12.09 28.90
CA ASN A 114 0.48 -11.28 29.95
C ASN A 114 1.61 -10.41 29.38
N GLY A 115 1.31 -9.12 29.21
CA GLY A 115 2.13 -8.12 28.51
C GLY A 115 3.47 -7.81 29.19
N LEU A 116 3.89 -8.61 30.17
CA LEU A 116 5.27 -8.65 30.63
C LEU A 116 6.09 -9.64 29.80
N ASP A 117 5.71 -10.89 29.60
CA ASP A 117 6.64 -11.93 29.10
C ASP A 117 7.20 -11.66 27.70
N VAL A 118 6.39 -11.20 26.75
CA VAL A 118 6.90 -10.90 25.40
C VAL A 118 7.79 -9.66 25.41
N ILE A 119 7.38 -8.61 26.12
CA ILE A 119 8.13 -7.35 26.21
C ILE A 119 9.41 -7.53 27.05
N THR A 120 9.36 -8.29 28.15
CA THR A 120 10.52 -8.59 29.00
C THR A 120 11.48 -9.51 28.27
N HIS A 121 11.01 -10.56 27.61
CA HIS A 121 11.88 -11.49 26.89
C HIS A 121 12.57 -10.80 25.70
N GLN A 122 11.86 -9.97 24.94
CA GLN A 122 12.46 -9.26 23.81
C GLN A 122 13.40 -8.12 24.24
N ARG A 123 13.05 -7.37 25.30
CA ARG A 123 13.96 -6.37 25.90
C ARG A 123 15.17 -7.02 26.57
N LEU A 124 15.00 -8.18 27.21
CA LEU A 124 16.11 -8.98 27.74
C LEU A 124 17.00 -9.46 26.60
N HIS A 125 16.45 -9.99 25.51
CA HIS A 125 17.23 -10.40 24.34
C HIS A 125 17.96 -9.24 23.65
N GLN A 126 17.37 -8.04 23.61
CA GLN A 126 18.05 -6.85 23.11
C GLN A 126 19.18 -6.40 24.03
N LYS A 127 18.98 -6.41 25.36
CA LYS A 127 20.02 -6.07 26.34
C LYS A 127 21.12 -7.12 26.45
N LEU A 128 20.79 -8.40 26.22
CA LEU A 128 21.72 -9.53 26.28
C LEU A 128 22.39 -9.82 24.95
N ARG A 129 21.94 -9.20 23.85
CA ARG A 129 22.76 -9.14 22.63
C ARG A 129 23.96 -8.25 22.96
N PRO A 130 25.19 -8.79 22.99
CA PRO A 130 26.35 -7.93 23.09
C PRO A 130 26.28 -7.00 21.88
N GLU A 131 26.30 -5.69 22.13
CA GLU A 131 26.61 -4.74 21.07
C GLU A 131 27.88 -5.26 20.38
N SER A 132 27.73 -5.50 19.08
CA SER A 132 28.71 -6.04 18.15
C SER A 132 30.14 -6.12 18.69
N LYS A 133 30.74 -7.32 18.73
CA LYS A 133 32.19 -7.50 18.96
C LYS A 133 33.06 -6.79 17.92
N PHE A 134 32.46 -6.21 16.89
CA PHE A 134 33.11 -5.50 15.82
C PHE A 134 32.91 -3.99 16.00
N SER A 135 34.03 -3.30 16.17
CA SER A 135 34.14 -1.85 16.04
C SER A 135 33.95 -1.48 14.58
N LEU A 136 32.77 -0.97 14.24
CA LEU A 136 32.53 -0.31 12.95
C LEU A 136 33.10 1.10 13.05
N THR A 137 34.23 1.33 12.38
CA THR A 137 34.75 2.66 12.11
C THR A 137 34.25 3.06 10.73
N GLU A 138 33.40 4.09 10.67
CA GLU A 138 32.92 4.65 9.41
C GLU A 138 34.09 5.37 8.72
N VAL A 139 34.74 4.68 7.78
CA VAL A 139 35.74 5.28 6.90
C VAL A 139 34.98 6.07 5.84
N LYS A 140 34.98 7.39 5.96
CA LYS A 140 34.50 8.27 4.90
C LYS A 140 35.45 8.14 3.71
N GLU A 141 35.06 7.35 2.71
CA GLU A 141 35.71 7.40 1.40
C GLU A 141 35.58 8.84 0.86
N GLN A 142 36.71 9.46 0.57
CA GLN A 142 36.72 10.70 -0.18
C GLN A 142 36.25 10.35 -1.59
N ILE A 143 35.01 10.71 -1.90
CA ILE A 143 34.51 10.68 -3.27
C ILE A 143 35.36 11.70 -4.03
N ASP A 144 36.33 11.23 -4.81
CA ASP A 144 37.02 12.08 -5.78
C ASP A 144 35.97 12.47 -6.84
N VAL A 145 35.40 13.67 -6.71
CA VAL A 145 34.33 14.19 -7.58
C VAL A 145 34.86 14.55 -8.98
N THR A 146 36.12 14.27 -9.29
CA THR A 146 36.70 14.40 -10.63
C THR A 146 36.27 13.24 -11.52
N CYS A 147 34.95 13.13 -11.73
CA CYS A 147 34.40 12.34 -12.81
C CYS A 147 34.80 13.03 -14.12
N GLU A 148 35.89 12.58 -14.75
CA GLU A 148 36.31 13.12 -16.04
C GLU A 148 35.15 13.02 -17.04
N ARG A 149 34.81 14.15 -17.65
CA ARG A 149 33.71 14.24 -18.61
C ARG A 149 33.91 13.20 -19.71
N ASN A 150 32.95 12.29 -19.85
CA ASN A 150 33.04 11.20 -20.82
C ASN A 150 33.21 11.78 -22.23
N LYS A 151 34.36 11.51 -22.87
CA LYS A 151 34.71 12.01 -24.20
C LYS A 151 33.69 11.60 -25.27
N HIS A 152 32.97 10.51 -25.04
CA HIS A 152 31.92 10.01 -25.93
C HIS A 152 30.55 10.70 -25.74
N ALA A 153 30.36 11.47 -24.67
CA ALA A 153 29.13 12.24 -24.44
C ALA A 153 29.11 13.57 -25.23
N ILE A 154 30.29 14.08 -25.63
CA ILE A 154 30.44 15.36 -26.34
C ILE A 154 29.75 15.36 -27.71
N PRO A 155 29.89 14.31 -28.56
CA PRO A 155 29.16 14.24 -29.82
C PRO A 155 27.64 14.16 -29.62
N MET A 156 27.19 13.45 -28.57
CA MET A 156 25.76 13.33 -28.25
C MET A 156 25.14 14.67 -27.86
N GLU A 157 25.83 15.46 -27.04
CA GLU A 157 25.41 16.83 -26.70
C GLU A 157 25.38 17.75 -27.94
N SER A 158 26.35 17.62 -28.84
CA SER A 158 26.38 18.41 -30.09
C SER A 158 25.24 18.05 -31.06
N SER A 159 24.74 16.82 -30.99
CA SER A 159 23.63 16.32 -31.84
C SER A 159 22.23 16.57 -31.26
N TYR A 160 22.11 17.55 -30.35
CA TYR A 160 20.87 17.86 -29.63
C TYR A 160 19.64 17.98 -30.55
N ASP A 161 19.79 18.66 -31.68
CA ASP A 161 18.70 18.89 -32.64
C ASP A 161 18.20 17.60 -33.27
N VAL A 162 19.11 16.66 -33.56
CA VAL A 162 18.76 15.35 -34.14
C VAL A 162 18.00 14.50 -33.12
N VAL A 163 18.45 14.53 -31.86
CA VAL A 163 17.78 13.80 -30.77
C VAL A 163 16.38 14.36 -30.52
N HIS A 164 16.21 15.68 -30.54
CA HIS A 164 14.90 16.31 -30.40
C HIS A 164 13.98 16.00 -31.58
N TRP A 165 14.50 16.08 -32.81
CA TRP A 165 13.74 15.71 -34.00
C TRP A 165 13.21 14.26 -33.94
N HIS A 166 14.03 13.32 -33.45
CA HIS A 166 13.59 11.94 -33.26
C HIS A 166 12.50 11.81 -32.19
N ARG A 167 12.57 12.58 -31.10
CA ARG A 167 11.54 12.60 -30.05
C ARG A 167 10.22 13.14 -30.58
N ASP A 168 10.24 14.29 -31.25
CA ASP A 168 9.04 14.90 -31.82
C ASP A 168 8.39 13.99 -32.86
N ARG A 169 9.21 13.37 -33.72
CA ARG A 169 8.73 12.41 -34.73
C ARG A 169 8.12 11.17 -34.09
N PHE A 170 8.72 10.67 -33.02
CA PHE A 170 8.19 9.52 -32.28
C PHE A 170 6.85 9.87 -31.62
N GLU A 171 6.74 11.05 -31.02
CA GLU A 171 5.50 11.52 -30.41
C GLU A 171 4.37 11.64 -31.45
N VAL A 172 4.66 12.21 -32.63
CA VAL A 172 3.71 12.26 -33.75
C VAL A 172 3.25 10.87 -34.17
N LEU A 173 4.18 9.90 -34.24
CA LEU A 173 3.84 8.52 -34.60
C LEU A 173 2.92 7.88 -33.55
N VAL A 174 3.25 8.02 -32.26
CA VAL A 174 2.46 7.50 -31.15
C VAL A 174 1.05 8.10 -31.15
N ASN A 175 0.93 9.41 -31.38
CA ASN A 175 -0.37 10.08 -31.43
C ASN A 175 -1.22 9.63 -32.61
N LYS A 176 -0.61 9.38 -33.79
CA LYS A 176 -1.31 8.78 -34.93
C LYS A 176 -1.80 7.36 -34.62
N CYS A 177 -0.97 6.54 -33.97
CA CYS A 177 -1.37 5.19 -33.55
C CYS A 177 -2.52 5.23 -32.54
N LYS A 178 -2.49 6.15 -31.58
CA LYS A 178 -3.59 6.37 -30.63
C LYS A 178 -4.88 6.79 -31.34
N ALA A 179 -4.81 7.79 -32.23
CA ALA A 179 -5.96 8.25 -32.98
C ALA A 179 -6.58 7.15 -33.85
N ALA A 180 -5.76 6.33 -34.53
CA ALA A 180 -6.23 5.19 -35.31
C ALA A 180 -6.89 4.12 -34.41
N ARG A 181 -6.31 3.84 -33.24
CA ARG A 181 -6.90 2.93 -32.25
C ARG A 181 -8.24 3.43 -31.76
N ASP A 182 -8.34 4.71 -31.42
CA ASP A 182 -9.56 5.28 -30.87
C ASP A 182 -10.66 5.33 -31.94
N ALA A 183 -10.33 5.64 -33.20
CA ALA A 183 -11.25 5.54 -34.33
C ALA A 183 -11.77 4.10 -34.52
N TYR A 184 -10.90 3.10 -34.42
CA TYR A 184 -11.29 1.69 -34.49
C TYR A 184 -12.21 1.29 -33.33
N LEU A 185 -11.90 1.72 -32.10
CA LEU A 185 -12.71 1.46 -30.91
C LEU A 185 -14.11 2.09 -31.02
N VAL A 186 -14.22 3.29 -31.60
CA VAL A 186 -15.52 3.93 -31.86
C VAL A 186 -16.35 3.10 -32.83
N VAL A 187 -15.77 2.69 -33.97
CA VAL A 187 -16.46 1.82 -34.95
C VAL A 187 -16.87 0.49 -34.32
N PHE A 188 -16.00 -0.14 -33.53
CA PHE A 188 -16.30 -1.36 -32.80
C PHE A 188 -17.44 -1.19 -31.80
N LYS A 189 -17.48 -0.06 -31.07
CA LYS A 189 -18.54 0.26 -30.12
C LYS A 189 -19.88 0.44 -30.82
N TYR A 190 -19.92 1.12 -31.97
CA TYR A 190 -21.16 1.25 -32.77
C TYR A 190 -21.64 -0.10 -33.33
N LEU A 191 -20.73 -0.96 -33.80
CA LEU A 191 -21.06 -2.32 -34.23
C LEU A 191 -21.60 -3.19 -33.08
N SER A 192 -21.04 -3.07 -31.87
CA SER A 192 -21.51 -3.81 -30.69
C SER A 192 -22.92 -3.39 -30.24
N VAL A 193 -23.28 -2.12 -30.45
CA VAL A 193 -24.64 -1.60 -30.17
C VAL A 193 -25.63 -2.05 -31.24
N PHE A 194 -25.21 -2.15 -32.51
CA PHE A 194 -26.08 -2.62 -33.60
C PHE A 194 -26.44 -4.11 -33.49
N VAL A 195 -25.54 -4.94 -32.95
CA VAL A 195 -25.80 -6.37 -32.73
C VAL A 195 -26.80 -6.62 -31.58
N GLN A 196 -26.96 -5.67 -30.64
CA GLN A 196 -28.01 -5.74 -29.60
C GLN A 196 -29.35 -5.13 -30.03
N GLY A 197 -29.44 -4.58 -31.25
CA GLY A 197 -30.61 -3.89 -31.79
C GLY A 197 -31.27 -4.58 -32.98
N ILE A 198 -31.07 -5.89 -33.17
CA ILE A 198 -31.82 -6.67 -34.17
C ILE A 198 -33.17 -7.06 -33.54
N PRO A 199 -34.32 -6.57 -34.03
CA PRO A 199 -35.61 -7.13 -33.63
C PRO A 199 -35.70 -8.55 -34.20
N GLU A 200 -36.08 -9.52 -33.37
CA GLU A 200 -36.48 -10.85 -33.79
C GLU A 200 -37.66 -10.73 -34.77
N TRP A 201 -37.38 -10.71 -36.07
CA TRP A 201 -38.39 -11.00 -37.07
C TRP A 201 -38.63 -12.50 -37.05
N HIS A 202 -39.72 -12.89 -36.40
CA HIS A 202 -40.37 -14.18 -36.53
C HIS A 202 -40.47 -14.54 -38.02
N ILE A 203 -39.67 -15.51 -38.47
CA ILE A 203 -39.86 -16.13 -39.78
C ILE A 203 -40.88 -17.24 -39.57
N ASP A 204 -42.15 -16.94 -39.87
CA ASP A 204 -43.19 -17.95 -40.01
C ASP A 204 -42.84 -18.84 -41.22
N LEU A 205 -42.33 -20.04 -40.92
CA LEU A 205 -42.25 -21.14 -41.88
C LEU A 205 -43.65 -21.75 -42.03
N SER A 206 -44.47 -21.16 -42.89
CA SER A 206 -45.61 -21.86 -43.48
C SER A 206 -45.66 -21.64 -44.99
N TYR A 207 -45.11 -22.59 -45.73
CA TYR A 207 -45.49 -22.86 -47.12
C TYR A 207 -45.54 -24.37 -47.33
N THR A 208 -46.78 -24.88 -47.35
CA THR A 208 -47.22 -25.97 -48.22
C THR A 208 -47.21 -25.52 -49.67
#